data_AF-A0A524N345-F1
#
_entry.id   AF-A0A524N345-F1
#
_cell.length_a   1.000
_cell.length_b   1.000
_cell.length_c   1.000
_cell.angle_alpha   90.00
_cell.angle_beta   90.00
_cell.angle_gamma   90.00
#
_symmetry.space_group_name_H-M   'P 1'
#
loop_
_entity.id
_entity.type
_entity.pdbx_description
1 polymer ?
#
loop_
_entity_poly.entity_id
_entity_poly.type
_entity_poly.pdbx_seq_one_letter_code
_entity_poly.pdbx_strand_id
1 'polypeptide(L)'
;MEQVRLLNQLVSKTAPGRAPDFTQAHLLYSLILLKNQRIGRKQLAEELRLGEGTARNILGRLQDENLIEITRPGITLSNNGLDYLKAVETVLKWKPLPGTEITVDKVNWAVLVRGVSRRVKLGVEQRDQALIHGATGATTLVYHDGTWIIPGIEEKLEVHILEGLAGFNPSENDVAIIGTSSDGFTATIGALAAAIKLLN
;
A
#
# COMPACT_ATOMS: atom_id res chain seq x y z
N MET A 1 13.67 -0.96 5.21
CA MET A 1 14.38 -1.38 3.98
C MET A 1 14.71 -0.16 3.13
N GLU A 2 15.73 -0.22 2.28
CA GLU A 2 16.19 0.93 1.48
C GLU A 2 15.12 1.43 0.49
N GLN A 3 14.37 0.51 -0.12
CA GLN A 3 13.37 0.77 -1.15
C GLN A 3 12.23 1.70 -0.68
N VAL A 4 11.82 1.61 0.59
CA VAL A 4 10.77 2.46 1.17
C VAL A 4 11.31 3.66 1.96
N ARG A 5 12.64 3.79 2.07
CA ARG A 5 13.29 4.87 2.84
C ARG A 5 12.93 6.25 2.28
N LEU A 6 12.82 6.38 0.95
CA LEU A 6 12.44 7.64 0.31
C LEU A 6 11.04 8.09 0.73
N LEU A 7 10.07 7.17 0.84
CA LEU A 7 8.73 7.51 1.35
C LEU A 7 8.79 8.07 2.77
N ASN A 8 9.65 7.51 3.63
CA ASN A 8 9.85 7.99 5.00
C ASN A 8 10.41 9.42 5.01
N GLN A 9 11.43 9.66 4.19
CA GLN A 9 12.05 10.98 4.04
C GLN A 9 11.02 12.00 3.55
N LEU A 10 10.24 11.64 2.52
CA LEU A 10 9.23 12.49 1.93
C LEU A 10 8.09 12.82 2.88
N VAL A 11 7.71 11.97 3.84
CA VAL A 11 6.73 12.34 4.87
C VAL A 11 7.35 13.25 5.92
N SER A 12 8.58 12.97 6.36
CA SER A 12 9.27 13.67 7.47
C SER A 12 9.63 15.14 7.22
N LYS A 13 9.51 15.66 5.98
CA LYS A 13 9.73 17.07 5.61
C LYS A 13 8.65 18.04 6.17
N THR A 14 7.94 17.71 7.25
CA THR A 14 6.92 18.56 7.90
C THR A 14 7.51 19.36 9.06
N ALA A 15 6.95 20.55 9.31
CA ALA A 15 7.35 21.39 10.44
C ALA A 15 7.10 20.66 11.79
N PRO A 16 7.96 20.85 12.80
CA PRO A 16 7.80 20.23 14.11
C PRO A 16 6.41 20.52 14.72
N GLY A 17 5.73 19.49 15.23
CA GLY A 17 4.48 19.63 15.99
C GLY A 17 3.17 19.55 15.21
N ARG A 18 3.19 19.48 13.87
CA ARG A 18 1.99 19.22 13.05
C ARG A 18 1.98 17.78 12.55
N ALA A 19 0.88 17.06 12.77
CA ALA A 19 0.67 15.75 12.15
C ALA A 19 0.73 15.91 10.61
N PRO A 20 1.43 15.01 9.90
CA PRO A 20 1.55 15.14 8.46
C PRO A 20 0.17 14.98 7.81
N ASP A 21 -0.16 15.88 6.88
CA ASP A 21 -1.46 15.91 6.19
C ASP A 21 -1.67 14.69 5.25
N PHE A 22 -0.65 13.83 5.09
CA PHE A 22 -0.66 12.60 4.30
C PHE A 22 0.40 11.61 4.83
N THR A 23 0.34 10.35 4.39
CA THR A 23 1.19 9.25 4.88
C THR A 23 2.03 8.62 3.75
N GLN A 24 2.93 7.68 4.09
CA GLN A 24 3.68 6.92 3.08
C GLN A 24 2.75 6.17 2.12
N ALA A 25 1.59 5.70 2.61
CA ALA A 25 0.59 5.02 1.81
C ALA A 25 0.01 5.95 0.72
N HIS A 26 -0.24 7.22 1.03
CA HIS A 26 -0.70 8.20 0.04
C HIS A 26 0.36 8.48 -1.02
N LEU A 27 1.63 8.60 -0.63
CA LEU A 27 2.74 8.76 -1.57
C LEU A 27 2.85 7.55 -2.52
N LEU A 28 2.88 6.34 -1.97
CA LEU A 28 2.97 5.13 -2.79
C LEU A 28 1.74 4.98 -3.70
N TYR A 29 0.54 5.23 -3.17
CA TYR A 29 -0.69 5.15 -3.97
C TYR A 29 -0.72 6.18 -5.10
N SER A 30 -0.17 7.38 -4.90
CA SER A 30 -0.04 8.37 -5.97
C SER A 30 0.85 7.88 -7.12
N LEU A 31 1.97 7.21 -6.82
CA LEU A 31 2.84 6.62 -7.83
C LEU A 31 2.15 5.46 -8.57
N ILE A 32 1.38 4.64 -7.84
CA ILE A 32 0.59 3.54 -8.41
C ILE A 32 -0.45 4.08 -9.41
N LEU A 33 -1.16 5.14 -9.06
CA LEU A 33 -2.15 5.78 -9.93
C LEU A 33 -1.49 6.34 -11.20
N LEU A 34 -0.34 7.02 -11.05
CA LEU A 34 0.41 7.63 -12.14
C LEU A 34 1.13 6.63 -13.06
N LYS A 35 1.37 5.40 -12.60
CA LYS A 35 1.96 4.32 -13.42
C LYS A 35 1.07 3.96 -14.61
N ASN A 36 -0.23 4.01 -14.43
CA ASN A 36 -1.19 3.49 -15.42
C ASN A 36 -1.76 4.58 -16.34
N GLN A 37 -1.68 5.85 -15.94
CA GLN A 37 -2.28 6.94 -16.69
C GLN A 37 -1.71 8.30 -16.28
N ARG A 38 -1.91 9.27 -17.18
CA ARG A 38 -1.72 10.69 -16.90
C ARG A 38 -2.91 11.22 -16.10
N ILE A 39 -2.65 11.91 -14.99
CA ILE A 39 -3.71 12.40 -14.09
C ILE A 39 -3.62 13.91 -13.90
N GLY A 40 -4.76 14.60 -13.85
CA GLY A 40 -4.82 16.02 -13.51
C GLY A 40 -4.65 16.27 -12.00
N ARG A 41 -4.16 17.44 -11.61
CA ARG A 41 -3.96 17.80 -10.19
C ARG A 41 -5.22 17.63 -9.33
N LYS A 42 -6.37 18.09 -9.84
CA LYS A 42 -7.66 18.00 -9.14
C LYS A 42 -8.10 16.53 -8.98
N GLN A 43 -8.03 15.76 -10.06
CA GLN A 43 -8.35 14.34 -10.03
C GLN A 43 -7.44 13.58 -9.05
N LEU A 44 -6.14 13.88 -9.00
CA LEU A 44 -5.25 13.24 -8.03
C LEU A 44 -5.67 13.57 -6.58
N ALA A 45 -6.08 14.80 -6.30
CA ALA A 45 -6.57 15.17 -4.98
C ALA A 45 -7.85 14.40 -4.61
N GLU A 46 -8.77 14.23 -5.56
CA GLU A 46 -10.00 13.44 -5.41
C GLU A 46 -9.71 11.95 -5.17
N GLU A 47 -8.84 11.34 -5.98
CA GLU A 47 -8.42 9.93 -5.86
C GLU A 47 -7.69 9.65 -4.53
N LEU A 48 -6.93 10.63 -4.03
CA LEU A 48 -6.25 10.53 -2.74
C LEU A 48 -7.14 10.94 -1.56
N ARG A 49 -8.36 11.44 -1.80
CA ARG A 49 -9.24 12.06 -0.79
C ARG A 49 -8.54 13.11 0.08
N LEU A 50 -7.67 13.91 -0.54
CA LEU A 50 -6.92 14.98 0.13
C LEU A 50 -7.37 16.35 -0.35
N GLY A 51 -7.23 17.36 0.50
CA GLY A 51 -7.39 18.75 0.08
C GLY A 51 -6.37 19.14 -0.99
N GLU A 52 -6.73 20.05 -1.90
CA GLU A 52 -5.88 20.46 -3.02
C GLU A 52 -4.50 20.99 -2.58
N GLY A 53 -4.44 21.69 -1.45
CA GLY A 53 -3.18 22.14 -0.86
C GLY A 53 -2.25 21.00 -0.46
N THR A 54 -2.80 19.93 0.11
CA THR A 54 -2.05 18.72 0.48
C THR A 54 -1.60 17.96 -0.75
N ALA A 55 -2.47 17.79 -1.75
CA ALA A 55 -2.12 17.17 -3.02
C ALA A 55 -1.00 17.96 -3.73
N ARG A 56 -1.06 19.31 -3.71
CA ARG A 56 0.01 20.16 -4.23
C ARG A 56 1.34 19.95 -3.49
N ASN A 57 1.31 19.78 -2.16
CA ASN A 57 2.50 19.47 -1.37
C ASN A 57 3.10 18.11 -1.74
N ILE A 58 2.27 17.06 -1.87
CA ILE A 58 2.71 15.74 -2.35
C ILE A 58 3.40 15.87 -3.71
N LEU A 59 2.76 16.55 -4.65
CA LEU A 59 3.31 16.74 -6.00
C LEU A 59 4.63 17.51 -5.99
N GLY A 60 4.73 18.58 -5.19
CA GLY A 60 5.99 19.30 -5.03
C GLY A 60 7.11 18.37 -4.52
N ARG A 61 6.84 17.60 -3.47
CA ARG A 61 7.81 16.66 -2.90
C ARG A 61 8.25 15.57 -3.89
N LEU A 62 7.31 15.00 -4.65
CA LEU A 62 7.64 14.00 -5.67
C LEU A 62 8.41 14.61 -6.84
N GLN A 63 8.10 15.86 -7.21
CA GLN A 63 8.81 16.59 -8.27
C GLN A 63 10.23 16.96 -7.85
N ASP A 64 10.44 17.39 -6.61
CA ASP A 64 11.76 17.72 -6.06
C ASP A 64 12.70 16.50 -6.06
N GLU A 65 12.15 15.29 -5.87
CA GLU A 65 12.87 14.02 -5.97
C GLU A 65 12.93 13.47 -7.42
N ASN A 66 12.50 14.26 -8.41
CA ASN A 66 12.43 13.91 -9.83
C ASN A 66 11.63 12.64 -10.14
N LEU A 67 10.64 12.27 -9.32
CA LEU A 67 9.81 11.06 -9.52
C LEU A 67 8.64 11.29 -10.48
N ILE A 68 8.24 12.55 -10.69
CA ILE A 68 7.12 12.90 -11.55
C ILE A 68 7.47 14.06 -12.47
N GLU A 69 6.71 14.18 -13.56
CA GLU A 69 6.73 15.32 -14.45
C GLU A 69 5.35 15.99 -14.46
N ILE A 70 5.33 17.29 -14.25
CA ILE A 70 4.10 18.10 -14.29
C ILE A 70 4.11 18.91 -15.57
N THR A 71 3.16 18.64 -16.46
CA THR A 71 3.02 19.31 -17.76
C THR A 71 1.60 19.87 -17.91
N ARG A 72 1.35 20.70 -18.93
CA ARG A 72 0.01 21.25 -19.18
C ARG A 72 -1.10 20.19 -19.25
N PRO A 73 -0.89 19.03 -19.91
CA PRO A 73 -1.94 18.01 -19.98
C PRO A 73 -2.09 17.16 -18.71
N GLY A 74 -1.19 17.28 -17.72
CA GLY A 74 -1.29 16.55 -16.46
C GLY A 74 0.05 16.09 -15.89
N ILE A 75 -0.04 15.20 -14.91
CA ILE A 75 1.08 14.61 -14.17
C ILE A 75 1.32 13.19 -14.69
N THR A 76 2.59 12.82 -14.84
CA THR A 76 3.03 11.45 -15.16
C THR A 76 4.22 11.07 -14.29
N LEU A 77 4.52 9.78 -14.16
CA LEU A 77 5.83 9.35 -13.64
C LEU A 77 6.93 9.79 -14.62
N SER A 78 8.07 10.19 -14.07
CA SER A 78 9.32 10.31 -14.84
C SER A 78 9.95 8.92 -15.01
N ASN A 79 11.05 8.83 -15.77
CA ASN A 79 11.86 7.60 -15.82
C ASN A 79 12.36 7.20 -14.42
N ASN A 80 12.84 8.15 -13.62
CA ASN A 80 13.28 7.90 -12.24
C ASN A 80 12.11 7.43 -11.37
N GLY A 81 10.91 7.97 -11.56
CA GLY A 81 9.70 7.53 -10.85
C GLY A 81 9.31 6.10 -11.19
N LEU A 82 9.38 5.73 -12.47
CA LEU A 82 9.14 4.37 -12.93
C LEU A 82 10.15 3.38 -12.33
N ASP A 83 11.44 3.73 -12.36
CA ASP A 83 12.49 2.87 -11.82
C ASP A 83 12.43 2.76 -10.30
N TYR A 84 12.09 3.86 -9.60
CA TYR A 84 11.81 3.84 -8.18
C TYR A 84 10.62 2.91 -7.85
N LEU A 85 9.52 3.02 -8.59
CA LEU A 85 8.35 2.19 -8.35
C LEU A 85 8.64 0.71 -8.64
N LYS A 86 9.43 0.39 -9.68
CA LYS A 86 9.91 -0.99 -9.92
C LYS A 86 10.78 -1.49 -8.76
N ALA A 87 11.64 -0.65 -8.21
CA ALA A 87 12.45 -1.02 -7.04
C ALA A 87 11.57 -1.31 -5.82
N VAL A 88 10.51 -0.51 -5.59
CA VAL A 88 9.51 -0.80 -4.55
C VAL A 88 8.77 -2.12 -4.86
N GLU A 89 8.45 -2.40 -6.13
CA GLU A 89 7.78 -3.64 -6.56
C GLU A 89 8.58 -4.92 -6.28
N THR A 90 9.89 -4.80 -6.06
CA THR A 90 10.73 -5.94 -5.64
C THR A 90 10.45 -6.40 -4.20
N VAL A 91 9.96 -5.51 -3.34
CA VAL A 91 9.68 -5.80 -1.92
C VAL A 91 8.20 -5.74 -1.56
N LEU A 92 7.40 -5.02 -2.36
CA LEU A 92 5.95 -4.88 -2.20
C LEU A 92 5.24 -5.20 -3.52
N LYS A 93 4.28 -6.11 -3.54
CA LYS A 93 3.35 -6.25 -4.68
C LYS A 93 1.94 -6.00 -4.22
N TRP A 94 1.07 -5.50 -5.08
CA TRP A 94 -0.30 -5.19 -4.70
C TRP A 94 -1.27 -5.47 -5.83
N LYS A 95 -2.53 -5.69 -5.46
CA LYS A 95 -3.65 -5.78 -6.40
C LYS A 95 -5.00 -5.66 -5.67
N PRO A 96 -6.07 -5.27 -6.37
CA PRO A 96 -7.42 -5.51 -5.89
C PRO A 96 -7.64 -6.99 -5.63
N LEU A 97 -8.44 -7.29 -4.62
CA LEU A 97 -8.90 -8.65 -4.31
C LEU A 97 -10.43 -8.63 -4.28
N PRO A 98 -11.12 -9.67 -4.80
CA PRO A 98 -12.55 -9.83 -4.60
C PRO A 98 -12.91 -9.90 -3.10
N GLY A 99 -14.19 -9.71 -2.78
CA GLY A 99 -14.71 -9.99 -1.43
C GLY A 99 -14.42 -11.45 -1.03
N THR A 100 -14.08 -11.69 0.23
CA THR A 100 -13.74 -13.02 0.76
C THR A 100 -14.35 -13.21 2.15
N GLU A 101 -14.54 -14.45 2.61
CA GLU A 101 -15.09 -14.73 3.94
C GLU A 101 -14.11 -14.42 5.08
N ILE A 102 -12.81 -14.37 4.80
CA ILE A 102 -11.77 -14.01 5.78
C ILE A 102 -11.61 -12.50 5.98
N THR A 103 -12.47 -11.69 5.36
CA THR A 103 -12.43 -10.23 5.40
C THR A 103 -13.76 -9.67 5.90
N VAL A 104 -13.71 -8.58 6.66
CA VAL A 104 -14.87 -8.03 7.39
C VAL A 104 -15.83 -7.16 6.56
N ASP A 105 -15.50 -6.86 5.32
CA ASP A 105 -16.25 -5.97 4.42
C ASP A 105 -16.04 -6.38 2.94
N LYS A 106 -16.68 -5.65 2.03
CA LYS A 106 -16.86 -6.09 0.62
C LYS A 106 -15.70 -5.78 -0.31
N VAL A 107 -14.93 -4.73 -0.04
CA VAL A 107 -13.86 -4.27 -0.93
C VAL A 107 -12.51 -4.56 -0.30
N ASN A 108 -11.69 -5.31 -1.03
CA ASN A 108 -10.40 -5.78 -0.55
C ASN A 108 -9.25 -5.29 -1.44
N TRP A 109 -8.12 -5.01 -0.81
CA TRP A 109 -6.87 -4.73 -1.47
C TRP A 109 -5.75 -5.52 -0.81
N ALA A 110 -5.06 -6.35 -1.58
CA ALA A 110 -3.99 -7.21 -1.08
C ALA A 110 -2.62 -6.59 -1.37
N VAL A 111 -1.71 -6.68 -0.39
CA VAL A 111 -0.31 -6.28 -0.50
C VAL A 111 0.59 -7.39 0.00
N LEU A 112 1.40 -7.95 -0.89
CA LEU A 112 2.49 -8.86 -0.57
C LEU A 112 3.71 -8.06 -0.09
N VAL A 113 4.34 -8.49 1.00
CA VAL A 113 5.58 -7.95 1.56
C VAL A 113 6.62 -9.05 1.64
N ARG A 114 7.78 -8.85 1.02
CA ARG A 114 8.81 -9.91 0.89
C ARG A 114 9.60 -10.15 2.17
N GLY A 115 9.71 -11.42 2.60
CA GLY A 115 10.65 -11.89 3.62
C GLY A 115 10.52 -11.26 5.01
N VAL A 116 9.31 -10.89 5.44
CA VAL A 116 9.06 -10.20 6.72
C VAL A 116 8.19 -10.97 7.72
N SER A 117 7.91 -12.26 7.50
CA SER A 117 7.08 -13.08 8.39
C SER A 117 7.45 -12.98 9.87
N ARG A 118 8.75 -12.93 10.20
CA ARG A 118 9.27 -12.76 11.58
C ARG A 118 8.79 -11.50 12.31
N ARG A 119 8.26 -10.51 11.59
CA ARG A 119 7.70 -9.26 12.13
C ARG A 119 6.19 -9.35 12.36
N VAL A 120 5.58 -10.48 12.03
CA VAL A 120 4.16 -10.77 12.23
C VAL A 120 4.03 -11.77 13.37
N LYS A 121 3.19 -11.44 14.35
CA LYS A 121 2.78 -12.37 15.41
C LYS A 121 1.43 -12.99 15.05
N LEU A 122 0.34 -12.31 15.41
CA LEU A 122 -1.04 -12.74 15.16
C LEU A 122 -1.74 -11.84 14.12
N GLY A 123 -1.01 -10.94 13.46
CA GLY A 123 -1.58 -9.98 12.50
C GLY A 123 -2.37 -8.82 13.14
N VAL A 124 -2.44 -8.75 14.47
CA VAL A 124 -3.18 -7.71 15.21
C VAL A 124 -2.58 -6.33 14.94
N GLU A 125 -1.25 -6.22 14.96
CA GLU A 125 -0.58 -4.95 14.69
C GLU A 125 -0.86 -4.45 13.26
N GLN A 126 -0.93 -5.35 12.28
CA GLN A 126 -1.27 -5.01 10.89
C GLN A 126 -2.72 -4.54 10.77
N ARG A 127 -3.65 -5.24 11.44
CA ARG A 127 -5.06 -4.82 11.52
C ARG A 127 -5.17 -3.43 12.13
N ASP A 128 -4.55 -3.19 13.27
CA ASP A 128 -4.63 -1.91 13.97
C ASP A 128 -4.03 -0.78 13.13
N GLN A 129 -2.94 -1.03 12.38
CA GLN A 129 -2.43 -0.06 11.41
C GLN A 129 -3.42 0.26 10.29
N ALA A 130 -4.13 -0.73 9.77
CA ALA A 130 -5.15 -0.51 8.75
C ALA A 130 -6.35 0.29 9.31
N LEU A 131 -6.80 -0.03 10.52
CA LEU A 131 -7.87 0.67 11.24
C LEU A 131 -7.52 2.15 11.48
N ILE A 132 -6.28 2.44 11.92
CA ILE A 132 -5.78 3.81 12.10
C ILE A 132 -5.88 4.63 10.81
N HIS A 133 -5.78 3.97 9.65
CA HIS A 133 -5.88 4.58 8.33
C HIS A 133 -7.28 4.48 7.70
N GLY A 134 -8.30 4.16 8.52
CA GLY A 134 -9.71 4.22 8.16
C GLY A 134 -10.31 2.93 7.59
N ALA A 135 -9.52 1.88 7.35
CA ALA A 135 -10.05 0.60 6.89
C ALA A 135 -10.98 -0.02 7.94
N THR A 136 -11.95 -0.82 7.51
CA THR A 136 -12.82 -1.60 8.41
C THR A 136 -12.03 -2.72 9.09
N GLY A 137 -10.97 -3.22 8.45
CA GLY A 137 -10.04 -4.18 9.04
C GLY A 137 -8.91 -4.54 8.10
N ALA A 138 -8.08 -5.48 8.54
CA ALA A 138 -7.15 -6.18 7.66
C ALA A 138 -6.91 -7.61 8.15
N THR A 139 -6.65 -8.50 7.20
CA THR A 139 -6.28 -9.89 7.44
C THR A 139 -4.85 -10.12 7.01
N THR A 140 -4.06 -10.77 7.85
CA THR A 140 -2.63 -11.02 7.59
C THR A 140 -2.41 -12.50 7.36
N LEU A 141 -1.73 -12.84 6.26
CA LEU A 141 -1.35 -14.19 5.88
C LEU A 141 0.17 -14.28 5.81
N VAL A 142 0.73 -15.42 6.24
CA VAL A 142 2.15 -15.74 6.09
C VAL A 142 2.29 -16.88 5.08
N TYR A 143 3.27 -16.79 4.20
CA TYR A 143 3.62 -17.88 3.31
C TYR A 143 4.67 -18.76 3.97
N HIS A 144 4.29 -20.00 4.24
CA HIS A 144 5.12 -20.99 4.93
C HIS A 144 4.86 -22.38 4.36
N ASP A 145 5.92 -23.16 4.15
CA ASP A 145 5.87 -24.54 3.65
C ASP A 145 5.01 -24.69 2.38
N GLY A 146 5.13 -23.72 1.46
CA GLY A 146 4.46 -23.74 0.16
C GLY A 146 2.99 -23.33 0.19
N THR A 147 2.43 -22.89 1.31
CA THR A 147 1.04 -22.43 1.42
C THR A 147 0.90 -21.14 2.21
N TRP A 148 -0.25 -20.47 2.04
CA TRP A 148 -0.67 -19.35 2.87
C TRP A 148 -1.34 -19.86 4.15
N ILE A 149 -0.99 -19.27 5.30
CA ILE A 149 -1.58 -19.54 6.61
C ILE A 149 -1.98 -18.24 7.30
N ILE A 150 -3.05 -18.28 8.11
CA ILE A 150 -3.38 -17.17 9.03
C ILE A 150 -2.60 -17.43 10.34
N PRO A 151 -1.76 -16.50 10.80
CA PRO A 151 -1.00 -16.70 12.04
C PRO A 151 -1.91 -16.91 13.25
N GLY A 152 -1.70 -18.02 13.96
CA GLY A 152 -2.48 -18.40 15.15
C GLY A 152 -3.81 -19.11 14.86
N ILE A 153 -4.10 -19.44 13.61
CA ILE A 153 -5.27 -20.24 13.21
C ILE A 153 -4.78 -21.46 12.43
N GLU A 154 -5.22 -22.66 12.84
CA GLU A 154 -4.84 -23.93 12.21
C GLU A 154 -5.73 -24.34 11.03
N GLU A 155 -6.58 -23.42 10.55
CA GLU A 155 -7.52 -23.66 9.45
C GLU A 155 -6.87 -23.44 8.09
N LYS A 156 -7.25 -24.29 7.13
CA LYS A 156 -6.86 -24.11 5.74
C LYS A 156 -7.64 -22.96 5.12
N LEU A 157 -6.94 -22.12 4.38
CA LEU A 157 -7.59 -21.11 3.55
C LEU A 157 -8.40 -21.75 2.44
N GLU A 158 -9.54 -21.14 2.14
CA GLU A 158 -10.37 -21.54 1.02
C GLU A 158 -9.71 -21.28 -0.33
N VAL A 159 -10.09 -22.10 -1.32
CA VAL A 159 -9.54 -22.04 -2.68
C VAL A 159 -9.71 -20.66 -3.32
N HIS A 160 -10.86 -20.02 -3.13
CA HIS A 160 -11.14 -18.71 -3.74
C HIS A 160 -10.19 -17.61 -3.24
N ILE A 161 -9.69 -17.71 -2.00
CA ILE A 161 -8.70 -16.79 -1.42
C ILE A 161 -7.34 -17.04 -2.08
N LEU A 162 -6.95 -18.30 -2.23
CA LEU A 162 -5.70 -18.70 -2.87
C LEU A 162 -5.66 -18.27 -4.34
N GLU A 163 -6.76 -18.46 -5.07
CA GLU A 163 -6.96 -17.96 -6.43
C GLU A 163 -6.87 -16.43 -6.48
N GLY A 164 -7.52 -15.76 -5.52
CA GLY A 164 -7.44 -14.32 -5.34
C GLY A 164 -6.01 -13.83 -5.09
N LEU A 165 -5.13 -14.63 -4.48
CA LEU A 165 -3.72 -14.31 -4.26
C LEU A 165 -2.79 -14.80 -5.37
N ALA A 166 -3.30 -15.55 -6.35
CA ALA A 166 -2.51 -16.08 -7.47
C ALA A 166 -1.78 -14.96 -8.24
N GLY A 167 -0.60 -15.25 -8.79
CA GLY A 167 0.21 -14.26 -9.51
C GLY A 167 1.05 -13.34 -8.61
N PHE A 168 0.86 -13.33 -7.28
CA PHE A 168 1.84 -12.74 -6.38
C PHE A 168 3.20 -13.46 -6.42
N ASN A 169 3.17 -14.77 -6.71
CA ASN A 169 4.33 -15.67 -6.72
C ASN A 169 5.12 -15.51 -5.40
N PRO A 170 4.50 -15.86 -4.26
CA PRO A 170 5.13 -15.70 -2.96
C PRO A 170 6.33 -16.65 -2.81
N SER A 171 7.20 -16.29 -1.89
CA SER A 171 8.33 -17.09 -1.43
C SER A 171 8.26 -17.26 0.07
N GLU A 172 9.02 -18.21 0.58
CA GLU A 172 9.06 -18.52 2.01
C GLU A 172 9.32 -17.26 2.85
N ASN A 173 8.55 -17.08 3.92
CA ASN A 173 8.57 -15.91 4.81
C ASN A 173 7.96 -14.62 4.23
N ASP A 174 7.30 -14.67 3.07
CA ASP A 174 6.50 -13.54 2.60
C ASP A 174 5.21 -13.39 3.41
N VAL A 175 4.68 -12.17 3.44
CA VAL A 175 3.45 -11.82 4.14
C VAL A 175 2.47 -11.19 3.16
N ALA A 176 1.21 -11.59 3.15
CA ALA A 176 0.14 -10.87 2.47
C ALA A 176 -0.72 -10.15 3.50
N ILE A 177 -0.95 -8.85 3.30
CA ILE A 177 -1.92 -8.08 4.07
C ILE A 177 -3.08 -7.74 3.16
N ILE A 178 -4.28 -8.12 3.56
CA ILE A 178 -5.52 -7.83 2.85
C ILE A 178 -6.23 -6.76 3.64
N GLY A 179 -6.15 -5.51 3.20
CA GLY A 179 -6.94 -4.41 3.77
C GLY A 179 -8.35 -4.46 3.22
N THR A 180 -9.31 -4.16 4.09
CA THR A 180 -10.73 -4.36 3.81
C THR A 180 -11.54 -3.14 4.22
N SER A 181 -12.44 -2.69 3.36
CA SER A 181 -13.35 -1.57 3.66
C SER A 181 -14.61 -1.63 2.78
N SER A 182 -15.50 -0.67 2.98
CA SER A 182 -16.70 -0.46 2.16
C SER A 182 -16.37 0.21 0.81
N ASP A 183 -15.17 0.80 0.69
CA ASP A 183 -14.69 1.48 -0.51
C ASP A 183 -13.22 1.19 -0.83
N GLY A 184 -12.86 1.27 -2.12
CA GLY A 184 -11.54 0.88 -2.62
C GLY A 184 -10.39 1.76 -2.16
N PHE A 185 -10.60 3.07 -1.99
CA PHE A 185 -9.55 3.97 -1.50
C PHE A 185 -9.12 3.58 -0.10
N THR A 186 -10.09 3.42 0.79
CA THR A 186 -9.83 3.13 2.21
C THR A 186 -9.21 1.75 2.39
N ALA A 187 -9.69 0.73 1.65
CA ALA A 187 -9.08 -0.59 1.62
C ALA A 187 -7.60 -0.53 1.17
N THR A 188 -7.32 0.25 0.11
CA THR A 188 -5.97 0.42 -0.44
C THR A 188 -5.03 1.11 0.54
N ILE A 189 -5.44 2.26 1.10
CA ILE A 189 -4.61 3.01 2.05
C ILE A 189 -4.34 2.20 3.31
N GLY A 190 -5.35 1.50 3.84
CA GLY A 190 -5.18 0.62 5.01
C GLY A 190 -4.19 -0.51 4.75
N ALA A 191 -4.32 -1.21 3.62
CA ALA A 191 -3.41 -2.29 3.24
C ALA A 191 -1.98 -1.79 3.04
N LEU A 192 -1.79 -0.69 2.30
CA LEU A 192 -0.47 -0.12 2.04
C LEU A 192 0.18 0.39 3.32
N ALA A 193 -0.56 1.04 4.22
CA ALA A 193 -0.02 1.54 5.47
C ALA A 193 0.47 0.40 6.38
N ALA A 194 -0.34 -0.64 6.55
CA ALA A 194 0.04 -1.83 7.31
C ALA A 194 1.26 -2.54 6.71
N ALA A 195 1.32 -2.64 5.37
CA ALA A 195 2.45 -3.26 4.66
C ALA A 195 3.75 -2.45 4.78
N ILE A 196 3.69 -1.13 4.59
CA ILE A 196 4.86 -0.26 4.73
C ILE A 196 5.38 -0.29 6.17
N LYS A 197 4.49 -0.38 7.18
CA LYS A 197 4.91 -0.49 8.58
C LYS A 197 5.76 -1.73 8.84
N LEU A 198 5.50 -2.86 8.16
CA LEU A 198 6.33 -4.06 8.26
C LEU A 198 7.75 -3.87 7.71
N LEU A 199 8.00 -2.83 6.91
CA LEU A 199 9.31 -2.55 6.30
C LEU A 199 10.14 -1.50 7.06
N ASN A 200 9.56 -0.89 8.08
CA ASN A 200 10.18 0.15 8.91
C ASN A 200 10.95 -0.41 10.10
#